data_AF-A0A952MEY3-F1
#
_entry.id   AF-A0A952MEY3-F1
#
_cell.length_a   1.000
_cell.length_b   1.000
_cell.length_c   1.000
_cell.angle_alpha   90.00
_cell.angle_beta   90.00
_cell.angle_gamma   90.00
#
_symmetry.space_group_name_H-M   'P 1'
#
loop_
_entity.id
_entity.type
_entity.pdbx_description
1 polymer ?
#
loop_
_entity_poly.entity_id
_entity_poly.type
_entity_poly.pdbx_seq_one_letter_code
_entity_poly.pdbx_strand_id
1 'polypeptide(L)'
;MNSQQDPLNHIRQLLESKSTAKQITYKNLLAAFSILSKESARIIDELKTAPADTDVTVDFSWINEHEFHVKLAGDLLVFVLHTNVVTFDEEHGVMKTIYIREKDVNRYFGQIMIYNFMSDSLKFNRMNDPGYLIARLLINHEGRFLVEGDGQLGFLFNSISAQPIRESDLNTLVKLSLTAAIENDLMAPPFPQVRFITLFQKQEKTQELGAGQKIGFKMSYQGNKPG
;
A
#
# COMPACT_ATOMS: atom_id res chain seq x y z
N MET A 1 15.59 13.75 -47.44
CA MET A 1 16.77 14.19 -46.66
C MET A 1 16.34 14.24 -45.20
N ASN A 2 16.75 13.24 -44.41
CA ASN A 2 16.35 13.10 -43.01
C ASN A 2 17.09 14.14 -42.16
N SER A 3 16.35 15.10 -41.62
CA SER A 3 16.81 15.97 -40.55
C SER A 3 17.00 15.10 -39.30
N GLN A 4 18.22 14.60 -39.08
CA GLN A 4 18.61 14.08 -37.77
C GLN A 4 18.43 15.24 -36.77
N GLN A 5 17.42 15.15 -35.91
CA GLN A 5 17.27 16.06 -34.77
C GLN A 5 18.59 16.05 -33.99
N ASP A 6 19.11 17.25 -33.69
CA ASP A 6 20.26 17.40 -32.80
C ASP A 6 19.99 16.61 -31.50
N PRO A 7 20.83 15.60 -31.17
CA PRO A 7 20.62 14.75 -30.01
C PRO A 7 20.40 15.53 -28.71
N LEU A 8 21.04 16.70 -28.58
CA LEU A 8 20.91 17.53 -27.38
C LEU A 8 19.54 18.21 -27.28
N ASN A 9 18.97 18.64 -28.41
CA ASN A 9 17.60 19.18 -28.46
C ASN A 9 16.56 18.09 -28.20
N HIS A 10 16.77 16.88 -28.72
CA HIS A 10 15.92 15.73 -28.43
C HIS A 10 15.94 15.38 -26.93
N ILE A 11 17.12 15.34 -26.30
CA ILE A 11 17.25 15.11 -24.85
C ILE A 11 16.54 16.19 -24.04
N ARG A 12 16.68 17.48 -24.40
CA ARG A 12 15.97 18.57 -23.72
C ARG A 12 14.46 18.40 -23.78
N GLN A 13 13.91 18.11 -24.96
CA GLN A 13 12.49 17.88 -25.15
C GLN A 13 11.98 16.68 -24.33
N LEU A 14 12.75 15.58 -24.26
CA LEU A 14 12.43 14.43 -23.43
C LEU A 14 12.45 14.76 -21.94
N LEU A 15 13.44 15.53 -21.48
CA LEU A 15 13.57 15.92 -20.08
C LEU A 15 12.43 16.85 -19.65
N GLU A 16 12.11 17.85 -20.46
CA GLU A 16 11.03 18.81 -20.16
C GLU A 16 9.67 18.13 -20.11
N SER A 17 9.36 17.30 -21.12
CA SER A 17 8.08 16.57 -21.17
C SER A 17 7.94 15.57 -20.02
N LYS A 18 8.97 14.76 -19.74
CA LYS A 18 8.93 13.79 -18.63
C LYS A 18 8.93 14.45 -17.27
N SER A 19 9.70 15.53 -17.06
CA SER A 19 9.72 16.27 -15.80
C SER A 19 8.35 16.89 -15.51
N THR A 20 7.76 17.55 -16.51
CA THR A 20 6.43 18.15 -16.39
C THR A 20 5.36 17.10 -16.09
N ALA A 21 5.37 15.98 -16.82
CA ALA A 21 4.44 14.88 -16.58
C ALA A 21 4.57 14.31 -15.17
N LYS A 22 5.80 14.07 -14.67
CA LYS A 22 6.03 13.57 -13.30
C LYS A 22 5.48 14.54 -12.23
N GLN A 23 5.70 15.84 -12.40
CA GLN A 23 5.19 16.84 -11.46
C GLN A 23 3.66 16.89 -11.45
N ILE A 24 3.02 16.84 -12.62
CA ILE A 24 1.56 16.81 -12.74
C ILE A 24 1.01 15.50 -12.14
N THR A 25 1.59 14.36 -12.49
CA THR A 25 1.23 13.06 -11.92
C THR A 25 1.30 13.08 -10.40
N TYR A 26 2.37 13.64 -9.83
CA TYR A 26 2.52 13.74 -8.37
C TYR A 26 1.45 14.61 -7.73
N LYS A 27 1.08 15.74 -8.35
CA LYS A 27 -0.03 16.59 -7.89
C LYS A 27 -1.38 15.85 -7.93
N ASN A 28 -1.65 15.11 -9.01
CA ASN A 28 -2.85 14.29 -9.12
C ASN A 28 -2.89 13.21 -8.02
N LEU A 29 -1.74 12.60 -7.73
CA LEU A 29 -1.61 11.56 -6.72
C LEU A 29 -1.85 12.12 -5.30
N LEU A 30 -1.29 13.28 -4.98
CA LEU A 30 -1.54 13.98 -3.71
C LEU A 30 -3.02 14.35 -3.53
N ALA A 31 -3.66 14.86 -4.59
CA ALA A 31 -5.08 15.19 -4.56
C ALA A 31 -5.94 13.94 -4.31
N ALA A 32 -5.66 12.84 -5.03
CA ALA A 32 -6.34 11.56 -4.83
C ALA A 32 -6.12 11.02 -3.41
N PHE A 33 -4.89 11.07 -2.89
CA PHE A 33 -4.57 10.61 -1.53
C PHE A 33 -5.31 11.42 -0.46
N SER A 34 -5.41 12.74 -0.62
CA SER A 34 -6.18 13.60 0.29
C SER A 34 -7.66 13.24 0.29
N ILE A 35 -8.24 12.95 -0.88
CA ILE A 35 -9.64 12.52 -0.99
C ILE A 35 -9.84 11.15 -0.35
N LEU A 36 -8.95 10.17 -0.62
CA LEU A 36 -9.01 8.85 0.01
C LEU A 36 -9.00 8.97 1.54
N SER A 37 -8.09 9.76 2.10
CA SER A 37 -8.01 9.99 3.53
C SER A 37 -9.30 10.59 4.11
N LYS A 38 -9.87 11.61 3.46
CA LYS A 38 -11.12 12.24 3.89
C LYS A 38 -12.31 11.28 3.82
N GLU A 39 -12.42 10.52 2.74
CA GLU A 39 -13.49 9.55 2.57
C GLU A 39 -13.37 8.39 3.56
N SER A 40 -12.15 7.92 3.84
CA SER A 40 -11.89 6.93 4.89
C SER A 40 -12.32 7.45 6.26
N ALA A 41 -11.92 8.67 6.64
CA ALA A 41 -12.33 9.25 7.91
C ALA A 41 -13.86 9.38 8.02
N ARG A 42 -14.52 9.88 6.98
CA ARG A 42 -15.99 9.99 6.93
C ARG A 42 -16.69 8.65 7.09
N ILE A 43 -16.24 7.61 6.38
CA ILE A 43 -16.82 6.27 6.48
C ILE A 43 -16.65 5.70 7.89
N ILE A 44 -15.48 5.89 8.51
CA ILE A 44 -15.26 5.44 9.90
C ILE A 44 -16.18 6.17 10.89
N ASP A 45 -16.36 7.48 10.74
CA ASP A 45 -17.29 8.23 11.59
C ASP A 45 -18.74 7.76 11.42
N GLU A 46 -19.18 7.48 10.19
CA GLU A 46 -20.50 6.89 9.92
C GLU A 46 -20.66 5.53 10.61
N LEU A 47 -19.65 4.65 10.51
CA LEU A 47 -19.66 3.35 11.16
C LEU A 47 -19.69 3.43 12.69
N LYS A 48 -19.04 4.44 13.29
CA LYS A 48 -19.08 4.69 14.75
C LYS A 48 -20.47 5.13 15.24
N THR A 49 -21.25 5.80 14.41
CA THR A 49 -22.59 6.31 14.79
C THR A 49 -23.71 5.27 14.67
N ALA A 50 -23.48 4.17 13.95
CA ALA A 50 -24.43 3.07 13.88
C ALA A 50 -24.49 2.33 15.23
N PRO A 51 -25.64 1.75 15.64
CA PRO A 51 -25.73 0.89 16.81
C PRO A 51 -24.99 -0.43 16.54
N ALA A 52 -23.67 -0.39 16.62
CA ALA A 52 -22.81 -1.55 16.58
C ALA A 52 -22.70 -2.14 17.98
N ASP A 53 -22.69 -3.48 18.07
CA ASP A 53 -22.25 -4.19 19.26
C ASP A 53 -20.96 -3.56 19.78
N THR A 54 -20.90 -3.33 21.08
CA THR A 54 -19.91 -2.55 21.84
C THR A 54 -18.42 -2.95 21.67
N ASP A 55 -18.11 -3.94 20.82
CA ASP A 55 -16.80 -4.58 20.69
C ASP A 55 -16.12 -4.37 19.32
N VAL A 56 -16.80 -3.74 18.34
CA VAL A 56 -16.19 -3.48 17.03
C VAL A 56 -15.34 -2.20 17.09
N THR A 57 -14.02 -2.37 17.23
CA THR A 57 -13.08 -1.24 17.22
C THR A 57 -12.81 -0.74 15.79
N VAL A 58 -13.50 0.31 15.37
CA VAL A 58 -13.20 1.04 14.13
C VAL A 58 -12.48 2.35 14.45
N ASP A 59 -11.40 2.66 13.72
CA ASP A 59 -10.68 3.91 13.93
C ASP A 59 -9.94 4.42 12.69
N PHE A 60 -9.69 5.73 12.65
CA PHE A 60 -8.94 6.38 11.60
C PHE A 60 -7.75 7.12 12.20
N SER A 61 -6.56 6.92 11.63
CA SER A 61 -5.32 7.54 12.09
C SER A 61 -4.57 8.17 10.93
N TRP A 62 -4.39 9.48 10.98
CA TRP A 62 -3.47 10.18 10.08
C TRP A 62 -2.04 10.07 10.61
N ILE A 63 -1.12 9.54 9.81
CA ILE A 63 0.28 9.36 10.23
C ILE A 63 1.13 10.52 9.71
N ASN A 64 1.14 10.74 8.39
CA ASN A 64 1.87 11.82 7.73
C ASN A 64 1.33 12.05 6.30
N GLU A 65 1.96 12.97 5.56
CA GLU A 65 1.57 13.32 4.18
C GLU A 65 1.57 12.15 3.18
N HIS A 66 2.21 11.04 3.53
CA HIS A 66 2.34 9.85 2.70
C HIS A 66 1.66 8.61 3.27
N GLU A 67 1.05 8.70 4.46
CA GLU A 67 0.52 7.52 5.13
C GLU A 67 -0.66 7.83 6.04
N PHE A 68 -1.72 7.04 5.93
CA PHE A 68 -2.81 7.00 6.91
C PHE A 68 -3.32 5.57 7.10
N HIS A 69 -3.90 5.31 8.26
CA HIS A 69 -4.38 3.99 8.64
C HIS A 69 -5.88 3.99 8.89
N VAL A 70 -6.51 2.87 8.60
CA VAL A 70 -7.90 2.58 8.92
C VAL A 70 -7.96 1.25 9.65
N LYS A 71 -8.34 1.29 10.92
CA LYS A 71 -8.51 0.10 11.75
C LYS A 71 -9.95 -0.38 11.67
N LEU A 72 -10.13 -1.68 11.42
CA LEU A 72 -11.43 -2.34 11.37
C LEU A 72 -11.38 -3.62 12.20
N ALA A 73 -11.86 -3.58 13.44
CA ALA A 73 -11.82 -4.70 14.38
C ALA A 73 -10.40 -5.29 14.50
N GLY A 74 -10.19 -6.48 13.92
CA GLY A 74 -8.92 -7.20 13.92
C GLY A 74 -7.94 -6.75 12.84
N ASP A 75 -8.39 -6.00 11.84
CA ASP A 75 -7.63 -5.60 10.66
C ASP A 75 -7.15 -4.16 10.72
N LEU A 76 -6.09 -3.89 9.96
CA LEU A 76 -5.50 -2.57 9.80
C LEU A 76 -5.14 -2.35 8.35
N LEU A 77 -5.91 -1.51 7.68
CA LEU A 77 -5.54 -1.02 6.37
C LEU A 77 -4.54 0.12 6.49
N VAL A 78 -3.46 0.02 5.73
CA VAL A 78 -2.40 1.03 5.64
C VAL A 78 -2.36 1.53 4.20
N PHE A 79 -2.70 2.81 4.03
CA PHE A 79 -2.64 3.50 2.75
C PHE A 79 -1.30 4.23 2.63
N VAL A 80 -0.51 3.87 1.61
CA VAL A 80 0.84 4.39 1.40
C VAL A 80 0.92 5.09 0.06
N LEU A 81 1.28 6.38 0.08
CA LEU A 81 1.56 7.19 -1.08
C LEU A 81 3.03 7.07 -1.46
N HIS A 82 3.33 6.45 -2.61
CA HIS A 82 4.71 6.42 -3.11
C HIS A 82 5.02 7.65 -3.96
N THR A 83 6.22 8.20 -3.78
CA THR A 83 6.73 9.35 -4.53
C THR A 83 7.27 8.98 -5.91
N ASN A 84 7.56 7.69 -6.14
CA ASN A 84 8.14 7.22 -7.39
C ASN A 84 7.08 7.03 -8.47
N VAL A 85 7.38 7.57 -9.66
CA VAL A 85 6.63 7.31 -10.89
C VAL A 85 7.16 6.05 -11.55
N VAL A 86 6.27 5.11 -11.85
CA VAL A 86 6.56 3.77 -12.40
C VAL A 86 5.95 3.58 -13.78
N THR A 87 6.38 2.54 -14.49
CA THR A 87 5.78 2.03 -15.73
C THR A 87 5.63 0.52 -15.60
N PHE A 88 4.69 -0.07 -16.32
CA PHE A 88 4.59 -1.52 -16.49
C PHE A 88 5.55 -2.04 -17.56
N ASP A 89 5.73 -3.36 -17.53
CA ASP A 89 6.34 -4.14 -18.61
C ASP A 89 5.54 -4.00 -19.92
N GLU A 90 6.23 -4.05 -21.07
CA GLU A 90 5.62 -3.93 -22.40
C GLU A 90 4.59 -5.04 -22.69
N GLU A 91 4.71 -6.19 -22.04
CA GLU A 91 3.74 -7.28 -22.17
C GLU A 91 2.43 -7.02 -21.42
N HIS A 92 2.43 -6.09 -20.46
CA HIS A 92 1.27 -5.75 -19.65
C HIS A 92 0.10 -5.25 -20.52
N GLY A 93 -1.12 -5.72 -20.25
CA GLY A 93 -2.30 -5.40 -21.06
C GLY A 93 -2.53 -3.89 -21.24
N VAL A 94 -2.26 -3.10 -20.20
CA VAL A 94 -2.40 -1.64 -20.25
C VAL A 94 -1.48 -0.99 -21.28
N MET A 95 -0.27 -1.50 -21.48
CA MET A 95 0.71 -0.96 -22.43
C MET A 95 0.30 -1.17 -23.89
N LYS A 96 -0.61 -2.12 -24.13
CA LYS A 96 -1.14 -2.43 -25.46
C LYS A 96 -2.34 -1.56 -25.85
N THR A 97 -2.86 -0.74 -24.93
CA THR A 97 -4.01 0.14 -25.21
C THR A 97 -3.64 1.26 -26.18
N ILE A 98 -4.61 1.68 -27.00
CA ILE A 98 -4.43 2.78 -27.96
C ILE A 98 -3.99 4.05 -27.24
N TYR A 99 -4.64 4.37 -26.12
CA TYR A 99 -4.33 5.53 -25.30
C TYR A 99 -2.86 5.60 -24.87
N ILE A 100 -2.27 4.50 -24.41
CA ILE A 100 -0.87 4.50 -23.98
C ILE A 100 0.07 4.66 -25.19
N ARG A 101 -0.29 4.07 -26.34
CA ARG A 101 0.50 4.15 -27.57
C ARG A 101 0.43 5.52 -28.26
N GLU A 102 -0.60 6.31 -28.00
CA GLU A 102 -0.75 7.66 -28.56
C GLU A 102 0.31 8.64 -28.06
N LYS A 103 0.71 8.55 -26.78
CA LYS A 103 1.75 9.41 -26.19
C LYS A 103 2.58 8.61 -25.19
N ASP A 104 3.91 8.58 -25.37
CA ASP A 104 4.84 7.88 -24.47
C ASP A 104 4.67 8.32 -23.00
N VAL A 105 4.36 9.60 -22.76
CA VAL A 105 4.13 10.11 -21.39
C VAL A 105 2.93 9.49 -20.67
N ASN A 106 1.99 8.87 -21.38
CA ASN A 106 0.79 8.25 -20.79
C ASN A 106 1.11 6.97 -20.00
N ARG A 107 2.26 6.34 -20.26
CA ARG A 107 2.69 5.07 -19.65
C ARG A 107 3.20 5.18 -18.21
N TYR A 108 3.35 6.41 -17.72
CA TYR A 108 3.97 6.72 -16.44
C TYR A 108 2.91 7.01 -15.37
N PHE A 109 2.98 6.27 -14.27
CA PHE A 109 1.98 6.29 -13.20
C PHE A 109 2.61 6.59 -11.84
N GLY A 110 1.95 7.44 -11.05
CA GLY A 110 2.12 7.46 -9.61
C GLY A 110 1.29 6.35 -8.97
N GLN A 111 1.67 5.91 -7.76
CA GLN A 111 1.01 4.76 -7.11
C GLN A 111 0.66 5.04 -5.65
N ILE A 112 -0.53 4.62 -5.26
CA ILE A 112 -0.99 4.52 -3.88
C ILE A 112 -1.26 3.04 -3.60
N MET A 113 -0.61 2.50 -2.57
CA MET A 113 -0.76 1.10 -2.17
C MET A 113 -1.64 1.00 -0.93
N ILE A 114 -2.47 -0.04 -0.89
CA ILE A 114 -3.41 -0.31 0.20
C ILE A 114 -3.09 -1.71 0.70
N TYR A 115 -2.47 -1.78 1.87
CA TYR A 115 -2.11 -3.02 2.54
C TYR A 115 -3.11 -3.34 3.64
N ASN A 116 -3.33 -4.62 3.92
CA ASN A 116 -3.98 -5.08 5.14
C ASN A 116 -2.98 -5.83 6.03
N PHE A 117 -2.94 -5.42 7.29
CA PHE A 117 -2.16 -6.05 8.35
C PHE A 117 -3.11 -6.49 9.46
N MET A 118 -2.70 -7.47 10.27
CA MET A 118 -3.39 -7.69 11.54
C MET A 118 -3.16 -6.48 12.45
N SER A 119 -4.21 -5.94 13.03
CA SER A 119 -4.13 -4.79 13.94
C SER A 119 -3.23 -5.05 15.16
N ASP A 120 -3.15 -6.30 15.60
CA ASP A 120 -2.26 -6.74 16.67
C ASP A 120 -0.77 -6.68 16.28
N SER A 121 -0.44 -6.73 14.98
CA SER A 121 0.94 -6.68 14.52
C SER A 121 1.60 -5.35 14.90
N LEU A 122 0.90 -4.23 14.72
CA LEU A 122 1.40 -2.93 15.19
C LEU A 122 1.31 -2.79 16.70
N LYS A 123 0.21 -3.23 17.33
CA LYS A 123 0.00 -3.10 18.77
C LYS A 123 1.09 -3.79 19.60
N PHE A 124 1.55 -4.96 19.14
CA PHE A 124 2.58 -5.75 19.82
C PHE A 124 3.95 -5.68 19.14
N ASN A 125 4.11 -4.83 18.11
CA ASN A 125 5.35 -4.67 17.36
C ASN A 125 5.90 -6.00 16.81
N ARG A 126 4.99 -6.84 16.28
CA ARG A 126 5.31 -8.12 15.63
C ARG A 126 5.81 -7.84 14.21
N MET A 127 7.09 -7.46 14.12
CA MET A 127 7.74 -7.00 12.89
C MET A 127 7.75 -8.01 11.74
N ASN A 128 7.57 -9.30 12.05
CA ASN A 128 7.62 -10.39 11.08
C ASN A 128 6.23 -10.79 10.53
N ASP A 129 5.14 -10.17 10.99
CA ASP A 129 3.81 -10.45 10.47
C ASP A 129 3.66 -9.90 9.04
N PRO A 130 3.12 -10.70 8.09
CA PRO A 130 2.96 -10.26 6.72
C PRO A 130 1.85 -9.21 6.60
N GLY A 131 2.08 -8.22 5.73
CA GLY A 131 1.05 -7.33 5.19
C GLY A 131 0.67 -7.78 3.78
N TYR A 132 -0.62 -7.83 3.49
CA TYR A 132 -1.14 -8.25 2.19
C TYR A 132 -1.59 -7.04 1.38
N LEU A 133 -1.09 -6.89 0.16
CA LEU A 133 -1.55 -5.84 -0.74
C LEU A 133 -2.97 -6.17 -1.22
N ILE A 134 -3.97 -5.40 -0.79
CA ILE A 134 -5.35 -5.56 -1.25
C ILE A 134 -5.55 -4.85 -2.59
N ALA A 135 -4.99 -3.65 -2.71
CA ALA A 135 -5.12 -2.85 -3.91
C ALA A 135 -3.94 -1.91 -4.14
N ARG A 136 -3.69 -1.63 -5.41
CA ARG A 136 -2.76 -0.61 -5.90
C ARG A 136 -3.51 0.29 -6.88
N LEU A 137 -3.68 1.55 -6.51
CA LEU A 137 -4.22 2.60 -7.39
C LEU A 137 -3.07 3.25 -8.14
N LEU A 138 -3.17 3.28 -9.47
CA LEU A 138 -2.21 3.93 -10.35
C LEU A 138 -2.86 5.10 -11.08
N ILE A 139 -2.23 6.27 -11.07
CA ILE A 139 -2.76 7.51 -11.69
C ILE A 139 -1.68 8.13 -12.57
N ASN A 140 -2.01 8.54 -13.79
CA ASN A 140 -1.08 9.22 -14.69
C ASN A 140 -1.25 10.75 -14.70
N HIS A 141 -0.49 11.43 -15.56
CA HIS A 141 -0.47 12.89 -15.63
C HIS A 141 -1.79 13.51 -16.12
N GLU A 142 -2.60 12.77 -16.91
CA GLU A 142 -3.94 13.20 -17.31
C GLU A 142 -5.02 12.84 -16.26
N GLY A 143 -4.61 12.27 -15.12
CA GLY A 143 -5.51 11.83 -14.06
C GLY A 143 -6.26 10.53 -14.38
N ARG A 144 -5.95 9.88 -15.51
CA ARG A 144 -6.49 8.56 -15.82
C ARG A 144 -5.85 7.52 -14.93
N PHE A 145 -6.64 6.52 -14.55
CA PHE A 145 -6.28 5.61 -13.49
C PHE A 145 -6.63 4.16 -13.82
N LEU A 146 -5.99 3.24 -13.10
CA LEU A 146 -6.38 1.84 -13.02
C LEU A 146 -6.15 1.37 -11.58
N VAL A 147 -6.85 0.31 -11.19
CA VAL A 147 -6.64 -0.33 -9.88
C VAL A 147 -6.34 -1.80 -10.14
N GLU A 148 -5.24 -2.26 -9.57
CA GLU A 148 -4.97 -3.69 -9.44
C GLU A 148 -5.35 -4.12 -8.03
N GLY A 149 -6.08 -5.21 -7.92
CA GLY A 149 -6.49 -5.79 -6.65
C GLY A 149 -7.27 -7.07 -6.91
N ASP A 150 -7.54 -7.83 -5.86
CA ASP A 150 -8.30 -9.07 -5.96
C ASP A 150 -9.81 -8.83 -5.99
N GLY A 151 -10.57 -9.82 -6.49
CA GLY A 151 -12.03 -9.80 -6.49
C GLY A 151 -12.66 -8.64 -7.26
N GLN A 152 -13.56 -7.90 -6.61
CA GLN A 152 -14.32 -6.81 -7.24
C GLN A 152 -13.41 -5.62 -7.63
N LEU A 153 -12.33 -5.38 -6.88
CA LEU A 153 -11.38 -4.30 -7.17
C LEU A 153 -10.68 -4.51 -8.51
N GLY A 154 -10.21 -5.75 -8.76
CA GLY A 154 -9.62 -6.12 -10.04
C GLY A 154 -10.62 -6.09 -11.18
N PHE A 155 -11.87 -6.53 -10.96
CA PHE A 155 -12.86 -6.59 -12.03
C PHE A 155 -13.29 -5.20 -12.53
N LEU A 156 -13.54 -4.25 -11.62
CA LEU A 156 -14.08 -2.93 -11.98
C LEU A 156 -13.05 -2.01 -12.65
N PHE A 157 -11.76 -2.22 -12.41
CA PHE A 157 -10.70 -1.26 -12.74
C PHE A 157 -9.47 -1.87 -13.45
N ASN A 158 -9.59 -3.07 -14.04
CA ASN A 158 -8.49 -3.78 -14.72
C ASN A 158 -7.91 -3.08 -15.96
N SER A 159 -8.55 -2.03 -16.46
CA SER A 159 -8.14 -1.29 -17.64
C SER A 159 -8.02 0.18 -17.32
N ILE A 160 -7.15 0.88 -18.09
CA ILE A 160 -6.97 2.31 -17.91
C ILE A 160 -8.29 3.04 -18.16
N SER A 161 -8.67 3.91 -17.21
CA SER A 161 -9.91 4.67 -17.28
C SER A 161 -9.95 5.57 -18.51
N ALA A 162 -11.14 5.76 -19.09
CA ALA A 162 -11.33 6.70 -20.20
C ALA A 162 -11.35 8.17 -19.71
N GLN A 163 -11.74 8.39 -18.46
CA GLN A 163 -11.90 9.71 -17.85
C GLN A 163 -10.98 9.88 -16.64
N PRO A 164 -10.60 11.11 -16.28
CA PRO A 164 -9.86 11.37 -15.06
C PRO A 164 -10.61 10.88 -13.82
N ILE A 165 -9.85 10.45 -12.81
CA ILE A 165 -10.38 9.95 -11.55
C ILE A 165 -11.26 10.99 -10.84
N ARG A 166 -12.38 10.53 -10.28
CA ARG A 166 -13.34 11.36 -9.54
C ARG A 166 -13.41 10.95 -8.09
N GLU A 167 -13.95 11.84 -7.27
CA GLU A 167 -14.22 11.56 -5.84
C GLU A 167 -15.10 10.32 -5.65
N SER A 168 -16.08 10.09 -6.53
CA SER A 168 -16.94 8.89 -6.50
C SER A 168 -16.17 7.59 -6.72
N ASP A 169 -15.14 7.62 -7.58
CA ASP A 169 -14.31 6.46 -7.87
C ASP A 169 -13.44 6.12 -6.65
N LEU A 170 -12.88 7.16 -6.02
CA LEU A 170 -12.10 7.03 -4.78
C LEU A 170 -12.96 6.58 -3.60
N ASN A 171 -14.18 7.09 -3.46
CA ASN A 171 -15.12 6.62 -2.45
C ASN A 171 -15.45 5.13 -2.63
N THR A 172 -15.66 4.71 -3.88
CA THR A 172 -15.92 3.30 -4.22
C THR A 172 -14.70 2.44 -3.89
N LEU A 173 -13.50 2.90 -4.24
CA LEU A 173 -12.24 2.22 -3.91
C LEU A 173 -12.09 2.02 -2.40
N VAL A 174 -12.30 3.08 -1.58
CA VAL A 174 -12.23 2.95 -0.11
C VAL A 174 -13.20 1.89 0.39
N LYS A 175 -14.48 1.97 -0.01
CA LYS A 175 -15.50 1.00 0.43
C LYS A 175 -15.11 -0.43 0.06
N LEU A 176 -14.69 -0.66 -1.18
CA LEU A 176 -14.28 -1.99 -1.65
C LEU A 176 -13.04 -2.49 -0.93
N SER A 177 -12.06 -1.63 -0.64
CA SER A 177 -10.87 -2.02 0.14
C SER A 177 -11.23 -2.40 1.57
N LEU A 178 -12.11 -1.63 2.22
CA LEU A 178 -12.59 -1.95 3.58
C LEU A 178 -13.39 -3.26 3.60
N THR A 179 -14.28 -3.48 2.63
CA THR A 179 -14.99 -4.75 2.45
C THR A 179 -14.01 -5.91 2.25
N ALA A 180 -13.03 -5.75 1.37
CA ALA A 180 -12.04 -6.78 1.11
C ALA A 180 -11.17 -7.12 2.32
N ALA A 181 -10.91 -6.17 3.22
CA ALA A 181 -10.21 -6.44 4.46
C ALA A 181 -11.07 -7.25 5.44
N ILE A 182 -12.37 -6.96 5.54
CA ILE A 182 -13.31 -7.68 6.41
C ILE A 182 -13.58 -9.10 5.89
N GLU A 183 -13.69 -9.27 4.57
CA GLU A 183 -14.01 -10.55 3.94
C GLU A 183 -12.81 -11.51 3.80
N ASN A 184 -11.58 -10.98 3.83
CA ASN A 184 -10.39 -11.81 3.72
C ASN A 184 -10.01 -12.45 5.05
N ASP A 185 -10.43 -13.70 5.24
CA ASP A 185 -9.96 -14.54 6.33
C ASP A 185 -8.43 -14.80 6.23
N LEU A 186 -7.77 -14.83 7.39
CA LEU A 186 -6.38 -15.27 7.49
C LEU A 186 -6.25 -16.73 7.03
N MET A 187 -5.58 -16.96 5.89
CA MET A 187 -5.29 -18.31 5.44
C MET A 187 -4.20 -18.95 6.30
N ALA A 188 -4.54 -20.06 6.98
CA ALA A 188 -3.56 -20.84 7.72
C ALA A 188 -2.50 -21.42 6.75
N PRO A 189 -1.20 -21.31 7.06
CA PRO A 189 -0.17 -21.95 6.25
C PRO A 189 -0.35 -23.48 6.27
N PRO A 190 0.01 -24.20 5.20
CA PRO A 190 -0.10 -25.66 5.16
C PRO A 190 0.59 -26.34 6.35
N PHE A 191 -0.09 -27.31 6.98
CA PHE A 191 0.40 -28.00 8.19
C PHE A 191 1.85 -28.51 8.10
N PRO A 192 2.32 -29.09 6.97
CA PRO A 192 3.72 -29.52 6.85
C PRO A 192 4.75 -28.39 7.01
N GLN A 193 4.40 -27.15 6.66
CA GLN A 193 5.29 -25.99 6.74
C GLN A 193 5.43 -25.46 8.18
N VAL A 194 4.48 -25.76 9.07
CA VAL A 194 4.46 -25.30 10.48
C VAL A 194 4.66 -26.44 11.49
N ARG A 195 4.94 -27.67 11.01
CA ARG A 195 5.04 -28.87 11.85
C ARG A 195 6.18 -28.81 12.87
N PHE A 196 7.26 -28.10 12.58
CA PHE A 196 8.42 -28.01 13.45
C PHE A 196 8.91 -26.56 13.53
N ILE A 197 9.19 -26.10 14.75
CA ILE A 197 9.90 -24.85 14.99
C ILE A 197 11.16 -25.14 15.81
N THR A 198 12.22 -24.37 15.56
CA THR A 198 13.45 -24.44 16.37
C THR A 198 13.27 -23.68 17.69
N LEU A 199 14.13 -23.96 18.68
CA LEU A 199 14.16 -23.18 19.92
C LEU A 199 14.45 -21.69 19.64
N PHE A 200 15.26 -21.41 18.61
CA PHE A 200 15.52 -20.04 18.15
C PHE A 200 14.24 -19.34 17.69
N GLN A 201 13.47 -19.98 16.80
CA GLN A 201 12.18 -19.46 16.33
C GLN A 201 11.18 -19.27 17.48
N LYS A 202 11.20 -20.15 18.49
CA LYS A 202 10.40 -19.97 19.72
C LYS A 202 10.83 -18.71 20.47
N GLN A 203 12.13 -18.51 20.68
CA GLN A 203 12.66 -17.35 21.41
C GLN A 203 12.41 -16.04 20.67
N GLU A 204 12.53 -16.04 19.34
CA GLU A 204 12.22 -14.89 18.48
C GLU A 204 10.74 -14.51 18.57
N LYS A 205 9.82 -15.46 18.37
CA LYS A 205 8.38 -15.23 18.54
C LYS A 205 7.99 -14.80 19.95
N THR A 206 8.71 -15.27 20.96
CA THR A 206 8.48 -14.86 22.36
C THR A 206 8.88 -13.40 22.59
N GLN A 207 9.93 -12.91 21.92
CA GLN A 207 10.33 -11.50 21.94
C GLN A 207 9.32 -10.60 21.21
N GLU A 208 8.80 -11.05 20.07
CA GLU A 208 7.73 -10.36 19.31
C GLU A 208 6.41 -10.24 20.09
N LEU A 209 6.10 -11.22 20.93
CA LEU A 209 4.88 -11.21 21.76
C LEU A 209 5.04 -10.41 23.07
N GLY A 210 6.11 -9.61 23.20
CA GLY A 210 6.31 -8.72 24.34
C GLY A 210 6.70 -9.44 25.64
N ALA A 211 7.29 -10.64 25.57
CA ALA A 211 7.86 -11.25 26.77
C ALA A 211 9.01 -10.38 27.29
N GLY A 212 8.76 -9.72 28.42
CA GLY A 212 9.55 -8.62 28.94
C GLY A 212 11.06 -8.85 28.94
N GLN A 213 11.79 -7.76 28.70
CA GLN A 213 13.22 -7.67 28.91
C GLN A 213 13.61 -8.34 30.24
N LYS A 214 14.20 -9.53 30.19
CA LYS A 214 15.09 -9.97 31.27
C LYS A 214 16.43 -9.28 31.07
N ILE A 215 16.50 -8.04 31.56
CA ILE A 215 17.77 -7.45 31.96
C ILE A 215 18.32 -8.35 33.08
N GLY A 216 19.50 -8.92 32.86
CA GLY A 216 20.28 -9.58 33.90
C GLY A 216 20.63 -11.01 33.56
N PHE A 217 21.84 -11.21 33.03
CA PHE A 217 22.88 -12.04 33.65
C PHE A 217 24.17 -11.88 32.82
N LYS A 218 25.02 -10.90 33.17
CA LYS A 218 26.46 -11.01 32.89
C LYS A 218 27.06 -11.83 34.03
N MET A 219 27.25 -13.13 33.82
CA MET A 219 28.17 -13.91 34.64
C MET A 219 29.51 -13.98 33.94
N SER A 220 30.41 -13.03 34.25
CA SER A 220 31.84 -13.21 34.05
C SER A 220 32.39 -13.96 35.25
N TYR A 221 32.49 -15.29 35.17
CA TYR A 221 33.29 -16.07 36.10
C TYR A 221 34.76 -15.95 35.68
N GLN A 222 35.48 -15.00 36.28
CA GLN A 222 36.93 -14.96 36.25
C GLN A 222 37.42 -15.72 37.49
N GLY A 223 37.76 -16.99 37.29
CA GLY A 223 38.35 -17.83 38.34
C GLY A 223 39.76 -17.36 38.64
N ASN A 224 39.94 -16.62 39.74
CA ASN A 224 41.25 -16.40 40.34
C ASN A 224 41.31 -17.25 41.62
N LYS A 225 42.13 -18.31 41.58
CA LYS A 225 42.47 -19.12 42.76
C LYS A 225 43.51 -18.39 43.60
N PRO A 226 43.38 -18.39 44.93
CA PRO A 226 44.51 -18.37 45.83
C PRO A 226 44.60 -19.72 46.58
N GLY A 227 45.80 -20.32 46.58
CA GLY A 227 46.11 -21.58 47.25
C GLY A 227 46.95 -22.50 46.39
#